data_AF-A0A6U3SEY5-F1
#
_entry.id   AF-A0A6U3SEY5-F1
#
_cell.length_a   1.000
_cell.length_b   1.000
_cell.length_c   1.000
_cell.angle_alpha   90.00
_cell.angle_beta   90.00
_cell.angle_gamma   90.00
#
_symmetry.space_group_name_H-M   'P 1'
#
loop_
_entity.id
_entity.type
_entity.pdbx_description
1 polymer ?
#
loop_
_entity_poly.entity_id
_entity_poly.type
_entity_poly.pdbx_seq_one_letter_code
_entity_poly.pdbx_strand_id
1 'polypeptide(L)'
;MHLFKSNVLLLSMTALACDAFVAPHVPSNAQWLHNSPTHQNSFFGFGLDTKNPTSSSPSSTSNSAKSKALIEKAKDIIYNKSGFYSPFDSDIFSKEFVFRGPIIGPLNKKDYLKTMDAFQVYNAIPDINPNAWGFSIDPQDDNRVWFMVRNSGTFTGRAFLPDSLNYEANGAMIDGCPETFSITFDDDQKMKCLTVGYVADRFSGNTKGQGAAAGIFNAIGLPFPKVGPLLRFAQWFGTEVVDVGLPSYSAKDVPEWWTDKNVGTGGYL
;
A
#
# COMPACT_ATOMS: atom_id res chain seq x y z
N MET A 1 2.78 -32.71 -34.94
CA MET A 1 3.61 -33.62 -34.13
C MET A 1 5.02 -33.05 -34.11
N HIS A 2 5.41 -32.42 -32.98
CA HIS A 2 6.79 -32.11 -32.53
C HIS A 2 7.73 -31.31 -33.48
N LEU A 3 8.58 -30.38 -33.08
CA LEU A 3 9.17 -29.92 -31.82
C LEU A 3 9.88 -28.61 -32.20
N PHE A 4 9.57 -27.47 -31.57
CA PHE A 4 10.53 -26.38 -31.43
C PHE A 4 10.49 -25.94 -29.97
N LYS A 5 11.43 -26.49 -29.20
CA LYS A 5 11.70 -26.09 -27.83
C LYS A 5 12.45 -24.76 -27.87
N SER A 6 11.80 -23.68 -27.42
CA SER A 6 12.49 -22.44 -27.08
C SER A 6 13.18 -22.63 -25.73
N ASN A 7 14.51 -22.66 -25.76
CA ASN A 7 15.37 -22.45 -24.60
C ASN A 7 15.27 -20.97 -24.21
N VAL A 8 14.45 -20.67 -23.20
CA VAL A 8 14.56 -19.41 -22.45
C VAL A 8 15.36 -19.70 -21.20
N LEU A 9 16.47 -18.98 -21.09
CA LEU A 9 17.51 -19.09 -20.08
C LEU A 9 16.94 -18.94 -18.67
N LEU A 10 17.04 -20.01 -17.89
CA LEU A 10 16.82 -20.06 -16.46
C LEU A 10 18.06 -19.44 -15.79
N LEU A 11 17.99 -18.19 -15.33
CA LEU A 11 18.99 -17.67 -14.40
C LEU A 11 18.67 -18.20 -13.00
N SER A 12 19.32 -19.31 -12.66
CA SER A 12 19.33 -19.94 -11.34
C SER A 12 19.90 -18.99 -10.28
N MET A 13 19.06 -18.55 -9.34
CA MET A 13 19.53 -18.05 -8.04
C MET A 13 19.65 -19.23 -7.06
N THR A 14 20.68 -20.05 -7.26
CA THR A 14 21.13 -21.05 -6.29
C THR A 14 22.57 -20.74 -5.92
N ALA A 15 22.79 -20.05 -4.80
CA ALA A 15 23.94 -20.19 -3.92
C ALA A 15 23.87 -19.17 -2.77
N LEU A 16 23.70 -19.67 -1.54
CA LEU A 16 24.23 -19.21 -0.24
C LEU A 16 23.31 -19.78 0.84
N ALA A 17 23.51 -21.05 1.22
CA ALA A 17 24.45 -21.52 2.24
C ALA A 17 23.71 -21.77 3.56
N CYS A 18 23.68 -23.04 3.94
CA CYS A 18 23.23 -23.51 5.23
C CYS A 18 24.06 -22.87 6.34
N ASP A 19 23.39 -22.35 7.37
CA ASP A 19 23.89 -22.47 8.73
C ASP A 19 22.69 -22.75 9.64
N ALA A 20 22.78 -23.89 10.32
CA ALA A 20 21.85 -24.31 11.33
C ALA A 20 22.00 -23.39 12.55
N PHE A 21 20.89 -22.78 12.97
CA PHE A 21 20.81 -22.22 14.32
C PHE A 21 19.59 -22.78 15.02
N VAL A 22 19.88 -23.51 16.09
CA VAL A 22 18.95 -24.09 17.06
C VAL A 22 18.12 -22.96 17.67
N ALA A 23 16.80 -23.10 17.62
CA ALA A 23 15.87 -22.19 18.27
C ALA A 23 15.96 -22.35 19.80
N PRO A 24 16.14 -21.27 20.59
CA PRO A 24 15.85 -21.31 22.00
C PRO A 24 14.34 -21.15 22.21
N HIS A 25 13.78 -22.10 22.95
CA HIS A 25 12.47 -22.05 23.58
C HIS A 25 12.32 -20.77 24.41
N VAL A 26 11.29 -19.96 24.16
CA VAL A 26 10.89 -18.85 25.03
C VAL A 26 9.49 -19.15 25.57
N PRO A 27 9.29 -19.19 26.90
CA PRO A 27 7.99 -19.50 27.49
C PRO A 27 6.96 -18.40 27.23
N SER A 28 5.70 -18.80 27.01
CA SER A 28 4.57 -17.90 27.17
C SER A 28 4.49 -17.43 28.62
N ASN A 29 4.15 -16.16 28.82
CA ASN A 29 3.31 -15.58 29.89
C ASN A 29 3.73 -14.13 30.14
N ALA A 30 3.02 -13.20 29.48
CA ALA A 30 2.98 -11.80 29.92
C ALA A 30 1.53 -11.32 29.80
N GLN A 31 0.77 -11.50 30.89
CA GLN A 31 -0.48 -10.80 31.11
C GLN A 31 -0.15 -9.34 31.42
N TRP A 32 -0.60 -8.42 30.57
CA TRP A 32 -0.53 -6.99 30.85
C TRP A 32 -1.72 -6.58 31.71
N LEU A 33 -1.48 -6.40 33.01
CA LEU A 33 -2.41 -5.77 33.94
C LEU A 33 -2.39 -4.24 33.73
N HIS A 34 -3.53 -3.68 33.34
CA HIS A 34 -3.79 -2.25 33.38
C HIS A 34 -3.93 -1.81 34.84
N ASN A 35 -2.97 -1.03 35.33
CA ASN A 35 -3.14 -0.20 36.53
C ASN A 35 -3.00 1.27 36.11
N SER A 36 -4.09 2.02 36.20
CA SER A 36 -4.09 3.48 36.09
C SER A 36 -3.69 4.10 37.44
N PRO A 37 -2.84 5.15 37.43
CA PRO A 37 -2.92 6.18 38.45
C PRO A 37 -3.40 7.51 37.85
N THR A 38 -4.31 8.09 38.60
CA THR A 38 -4.93 9.40 38.48
C THR A 38 -3.94 10.58 38.46
N HIS A 39 -4.29 11.58 37.63
CA HIS A 39 -4.04 13.03 37.75
C HIS A 39 -2.67 13.52 38.26
N GLN A 40 -2.01 14.36 37.44
CA GLN A 40 -1.71 15.74 37.85
C GLN A 40 -1.44 16.66 36.65
N ASN A 41 -2.09 17.82 36.69
CA ASN A 41 -1.99 18.91 35.73
C ASN A 41 -0.60 19.55 35.77
N SER A 42 -0.02 19.83 34.61
CA SER A 42 0.91 20.95 34.46
C SER A 42 0.60 21.70 33.17
N PHE A 43 0.07 22.89 33.38
CA PHE A 43 -0.31 23.91 32.41
C PHE A 43 0.97 24.58 31.90
N PHE A 44 1.29 24.46 30.61
CA PHE A 44 2.20 25.38 29.94
C PHE A 44 1.37 26.30 29.05
N GLY A 45 1.29 27.56 29.47
CA GLY A 45 0.54 28.60 28.79
C GLY A 45 1.28 29.11 27.55
N PHE A 46 0.60 29.04 26.40
CA PHE A 46 0.84 29.90 25.26
C PHE A 46 -0.43 30.75 25.04
N GLY A 47 -0.22 32.05 24.88
CA GLY A 47 -1.23 33.10 25.00
C GLY A 47 -2.45 32.91 24.10
N LEU A 48 -3.62 33.11 24.69
CA LEU A 48 -4.87 33.30 23.97
C LEU A 48 -5.02 34.77 23.59
N ASP A 49 -4.78 35.06 22.32
CA ASP A 49 -5.16 36.33 21.70
C ASP A 49 -6.66 36.26 21.41
N THR A 50 -7.47 36.91 22.26
CA THR A 50 -8.94 36.96 22.12
C THR A 50 -9.31 37.91 20.99
N LYS A 51 -9.50 37.39 19.79
CA LYS A 51 -10.27 38.05 18.73
C LYS A 51 -11.39 37.14 18.26
N ASN A 52 -12.62 37.50 18.65
CA ASN A 52 -13.83 37.06 17.97
C ASN A 52 -13.74 37.41 16.47
N PRO A 53 -14.34 36.58 15.61
CA PRO A 53 -15.20 37.15 14.59
C PRO A 53 -16.56 36.46 14.55
N THR A 54 -17.58 37.25 14.84
CA THR A 54 -18.93 37.09 14.33
C THR A 54 -18.88 37.21 12.80
N SER A 55 -19.02 36.10 12.07
CA SER A 55 -19.53 36.11 10.70
C SER A 55 -20.03 34.72 10.32
N SER A 56 -21.33 34.51 10.42
CA SER A 56 -22.01 33.37 9.81
C SER A 56 -21.97 33.52 8.29
N SER A 57 -20.98 32.91 7.65
CA SER A 57 -20.94 32.71 6.20
C SER A 57 -21.77 31.48 5.82
N PRO A 58 -22.60 31.52 4.75
CA PRO A 58 -23.35 30.35 4.27
C PRO A 58 -22.48 29.21 3.68
N SER A 59 -21.16 29.35 3.66
CA SER A 59 -20.21 28.47 2.94
C SER A 59 -19.63 27.31 3.76
N SER A 60 -19.76 27.31 5.09
CA SER A 60 -19.17 26.25 5.94
C SER A 60 -19.91 24.91 5.85
N THR A 61 -21.21 24.93 5.57
CA THR A 61 -22.06 23.73 5.54
C THR A 61 -21.85 22.91 4.27
N SER A 62 -21.70 23.55 3.10
CA SER A 62 -21.48 22.84 1.83
C SER A 62 -20.10 22.17 1.78
N ASN A 63 -19.06 22.85 2.26
CA ASN A 63 -17.71 22.30 2.32
C ASN A 63 -17.62 21.15 3.33
N SER A 64 -18.31 21.26 4.47
CA SER A 64 -18.39 20.16 5.45
C SER A 64 -19.12 18.93 4.87
N ALA A 65 -20.21 19.13 4.12
CA ALA A 65 -20.94 18.03 3.48
C ALA A 65 -20.11 17.33 2.38
N LYS A 66 -19.45 18.10 1.50
CA LYS A 66 -18.52 17.56 0.49
C LYS A 66 -17.41 16.75 1.15
N SER A 67 -16.77 17.31 2.19
CA SER A 67 -15.69 16.67 2.93
C SER A 67 -16.11 15.31 3.49
N LYS A 68 -17.28 15.25 4.15
CA LYS A 68 -17.83 13.98 4.67
C LYS A 68 -18.09 12.98 3.55
N ALA A 69 -18.65 13.42 2.42
CA ALA A 69 -18.93 12.54 1.29
C ALA A 69 -17.64 11.95 0.67
N LEU A 70 -16.57 12.74 0.54
CA LEU A 70 -15.28 12.25 0.05
C LEU A 70 -14.63 11.27 1.04
N ILE A 71 -14.73 11.52 2.35
CA ILE A 71 -14.22 10.61 3.39
C ILE A 71 -14.96 9.27 3.33
N GLU A 72 -16.29 9.27 3.27
CA GLU A 72 -17.07 8.03 3.16
C GLU A 72 -16.78 7.29 1.85
N LYS A 73 -16.58 8.02 0.75
CA LYS A 73 -16.14 7.45 -0.53
C LYS A 73 -14.74 6.81 -0.41
N ALA A 74 -13.78 7.47 0.24
CA ALA A 74 -12.44 6.92 0.44
C ALA A 74 -12.46 5.63 1.29
N LYS A 75 -13.30 5.59 2.33
CA LYS A 75 -13.54 4.36 3.13
C LYS A 75 -14.09 3.24 2.26
N ASP A 76 -15.16 3.50 1.51
CA ASP A 76 -15.74 2.48 0.63
C ASP A 76 -14.73 1.98 -0.40
N ILE A 77 -13.94 2.87 -1.00
CA ILE A 77 -12.93 2.50 -1.98
C ILE A 77 -11.86 1.57 -1.38
N ILE A 78 -11.27 1.94 -0.24
CA ILE A 78 -10.17 1.15 0.32
C ILE A 78 -10.62 -0.24 0.75
N TYR A 79 -11.83 -0.35 1.30
CA TYR A 79 -12.38 -1.62 1.78
C TYR A 79 -12.96 -2.50 0.66
N ASN A 80 -13.59 -1.89 -0.36
CA ASN A 80 -14.47 -2.66 -1.26
C ASN A 80 -14.13 -2.53 -2.75
N LYS A 81 -13.27 -1.58 -3.17
CA LYS A 81 -13.11 -1.26 -4.61
C LYS A 81 -11.68 -1.01 -5.07
N SER A 82 -10.68 -1.14 -4.20
CA SER A 82 -9.30 -0.73 -4.51
C SER A 82 -8.54 -1.71 -5.40
N GLY A 83 -8.91 -3.00 -5.41
CA GLY A 83 -8.17 -4.07 -6.08
C GLY A 83 -7.16 -4.79 -5.19
N PHE A 84 -6.74 -4.17 -4.08
CA PHE A 84 -5.73 -4.74 -3.18
C PHE A 84 -6.37 -5.54 -2.03
N TYR A 85 -7.32 -4.93 -1.32
CA TYR A 85 -8.05 -5.55 -0.20
C TYR A 85 -9.34 -6.25 -0.64
N SER A 86 -9.76 -6.04 -1.89
CA SER A 86 -11.01 -6.51 -2.48
C SER A 86 -10.86 -6.50 -4.01
N PRO A 87 -11.79 -7.10 -4.76
CA PRO A 87 -11.89 -6.85 -6.20
C PRO A 87 -11.96 -5.34 -6.49
N PHE A 88 -11.38 -4.91 -7.61
CA PHE A 88 -11.47 -3.51 -8.02
C PHE A 88 -12.78 -3.22 -8.74
N ASP A 89 -13.25 -1.98 -8.64
CA ASP A 89 -14.31 -1.44 -9.50
C ASP A 89 -13.66 -0.48 -10.51
N SER A 90 -13.65 -0.81 -11.79
CA SER A 90 -12.95 0.01 -12.78
C SER A 90 -13.56 1.40 -12.99
N ASP A 91 -14.84 1.60 -12.62
CA ASP A 91 -15.57 2.85 -12.88
C ASP A 91 -15.24 3.96 -11.88
N ILE A 92 -14.73 3.59 -10.69
CA ILE A 92 -14.28 4.57 -9.69
C ILE A 92 -12.93 5.21 -10.04
N PHE A 93 -12.18 4.69 -11.02
CA PHE A 93 -10.87 5.23 -11.40
C PHE A 93 -11.01 6.26 -12.52
N SER A 94 -10.40 7.42 -12.33
CA SER A 94 -10.31 8.47 -13.36
C SER A 94 -9.59 7.96 -14.60
N LYS A 95 -9.89 8.55 -15.78
CA LYS A 95 -9.10 8.30 -16.99
C LYS A 95 -7.65 8.74 -16.82
N GLU A 96 -7.42 9.77 -16.00
CA GLU A 96 -6.10 10.30 -15.68
C GLU A 96 -5.54 9.73 -14.37
N PHE A 97 -5.95 8.53 -13.97
CA PHE A 97 -5.53 7.94 -12.71
C PHE A 97 -4.01 7.67 -12.66
N VAL A 98 -3.40 7.98 -11.51
CA VAL A 98 -2.03 7.59 -11.17
C VAL A 98 -1.96 6.90 -9.80
N PHE A 99 -1.33 5.74 -9.77
CA PHE A 99 -0.91 5.07 -8.53
C PHE A 99 0.56 5.35 -8.23
N ARG A 100 0.89 5.61 -6.95
CA ARG A 100 2.28 5.74 -6.49
C ARG A 100 2.49 5.17 -5.08
N GLY A 101 3.38 4.18 -4.96
CA GLY A 101 4.01 3.82 -3.68
C GLY A 101 5.52 4.07 -3.69
N PRO A 102 6.23 3.83 -2.58
CA PRO A 102 7.67 4.09 -2.50
C PRO A 102 8.50 3.28 -3.51
N ILE A 103 8.09 2.04 -3.76
CA ILE A 103 8.83 1.07 -4.60
C ILE A 103 8.22 0.92 -6.00
N ILE A 104 6.93 1.23 -6.14
CA ILE A 104 6.12 0.99 -7.35
C ILE A 104 5.49 2.30 -7.83
N GLY A 105 5.48 2.50 -9.13
CA GLY A 105 4.83 3.63 -9.80
C GLY A 105 5.80 4.68 -10.34
N PRO A 106 5.28 5.74 -10.99
CA PRO A 106 3.85 5.94 -11.26
C PRO A 106 3.26 4.83 -12.14
N LEU A 107 2.04 4.37 -11.85
CA LEU A 107 1.27 3.50 -12.74
C LEU A 107 0.04 4.26 -13.24
N ASN A 108 -0.21 4.24 -14.54
CA ASN A 108 -1.47 4.71 -15.12
C ASN A 108 -2.63 3.75 -14.79
N LYS A 109 -3.87 4.13 -15.11
CA LYS A 109 -5.07 3.30 -14.87
C LYS A 109 -4.94 1.88 -15.41
N LYS A 110 -4.53 1.73 -16.66
CA LYS A 110 -4.46 0.44 -17.35
C LYS A 110 -3.48 -0.50 -16.64
N ASP A 111 -2.29 -0.01 -16.35
CA ASP A 111 -1.23 -0.79 -15.75
C ASP A 111 -1.53 -1.13 -14.29
N TYR A 112 -2.14 -0.20 -13.55
CA TYR A 112 -2.62 -0.47 -12.19
C TYR A 112 -3.69 -1.57 -12.15
N LEU A 113 -4.74 -1.46 -12.99
CA LEU A 113 -5.81 -2.46 -13.00
C LEU A 113 -5.32 -3.85 -13.43
N LYS A 114 -4.42 -3.90 -14.44
CA LYS A 114 -3.76 -5.15 -14.84
C LYS A 114 -2.95 -5.75 -13.70
N THR A 115 -2.26 -4.92 -12.92
CA THR A 115 -1.52 -5.35 -11.73
C THR A 115 -2.46 -5.90 -10.66
N MET A 116 -3.57 -5.23 -10.36
CA MET A 116 -4.55 -5.71 -9.38
C MET A 116 -5.22 -7.02 -9.81
N ASP A 117 -5.52 -7.18 -11.11
CA ASP A 117 -6.11 -8.41 -11.67
C ASP A 117 -5.16 -9.62 -11.60
N ALA A 118 -3.85 -9.40 -11.68
CA ALA A 118 -2.88 -10.49 -11.58
C ALA A 118 -2.48 -10.82 -10.14
N PHE A 119 -2.36 -9.79 -9.28
CA PHE A 119 -1.94 -9.99 -7.89
C PHE A 119 -3.08 -10.51 -7.02
N GLN A 120 -4.30 -9.95 -7.14
CA GLN A 120 -5.48 -10.38 -6.36
C GLN A 120 -5.15 -10.77 -4.90
N VAL A 121 -4.46 -9.89 -4.17
CA VAL A 121 -3.89 -10.22 -2.84
C VAL A 121 -4.97 -10.74 -1.87
N TYR A 122 -6.19 -10.21 -2.00
CA TYR A 122 -7.38 -10.66 -1.26
C TYR A 122 -7.76 -12.13 -1.49
N ASN A 123 -7.36 -12.77 -2.59
CA ASN A 123 -7.54 -14.21 -2.80
C ASN A 123 -6.49 -15.04 -2.04
N ALA A 124 -5.27 -14.53 -1.93
CA ALA A 124 -4.20 -15.17 -1.17
C ALA A 124 -4.39 -15.03 0.34
N ILE A 125 -4.97 -13.91 0.76
CA ILE A 125 -5.25 -13.57 2.16
C ILE A 125 -6.74 -13.22 2.26
N PRO A 126 -7.63 -14.23 2.33
CA PRO A 126 -9.09 -14.03 2.27
C PRO A 126 -9.67 -13.16 3.38
N ASP A 127 -8.98 -13.08 4.52
CA ASP A 127 -9.31 -12.27 5.68
C ASP A 127 -8.50 -10.96 5.73
N ILE A 128 -7.89 -10.54 4.61
CA ILE A 128 -7.10 -9.30 4.58
C ILE A 128 -7.99 -8.11 4.93
N ASN A 129 -7.51 -7.28 5.86
CA ASN A 129 -8.21 -6.09 6.28
C ASN A 129 -7.23 -4.91 6.29
N PRO A 130 -7.57 -3.76 5.69
CA PRO A 130 -6.70 -2.57 5.77
C PRO A 130 -6.62 -2.00 7.19
N ASN A 131 -7.63 -2.24 8.03
CA ASN A 131 -7.82 -1.61 9.33
C ASN A 131 -7.57 -0.09 9.21
N ALA A 132 -8.29 0.60 8.34
CA ALA A 132 -8.00 2.00 8.03
C ALA A 132 -8.57 2.96 9.09
N TRP A 133 -7.83 4.02 9.45
CA TRP A 133 -8.29 5.05 10.40
C TRP A 133 -7.76 6.44 10.06
N GLY A 134 -8.19 7.45 10.83
CA GLY A 134 -7.60 8.80 10.74
C GLY A 134 -7.95 9.55 9.45
N PHE A 135 -9.09 9.25 8.83
CA PHE A 135 -9.54 9.91 7.60
C PHE A 135 -9.72 11.41 7.79
N SER A 136 -9.11 12.22 6.92
CA SER A 136 -9.20 13.67 6.93
C SER A 136 -9.05 14.25 5.53
N ILE A 137 -9.65 15.43 5.29
CA ILE A 137 -9.41 16.20 4.06
C ILE A 137 -8.06 16.90 4.15
N ASP A 138 -7.32 16.93 3.05
CA ASP A 138 -6.10 17.73 2.93
C ASP A 138 -6.43 19.23 3.06
N PRO A 139 -5.74 19.99 3.92
CA PRO A 139 -6.01 21.42 4.10
C PRO A 139 -5.66 22.30 2.89
N GLN A 140 -4.87 21.79 1.94
CA GLN A 140 -4.45 22.48 0.71
C GLN A 140 -5.17 21.96 -0.54
N ASP A 141 -5.64 20.72 -0.54
CA ASP A 141 -6.38 20.08 -1.63
C ASP A 141 -7.71 19.49 -1.13
N ASP A 142 -8.82 20.22 -1.35
CA ASP A 142 -10.14 19.82 -0.84
C ASP A 142 -10.73 18.57 -1.52
N ASN A 143 -10.05 18.04 -2.54
CA ASN A 143 -10.36 16.78 -3.21
C ASN A 143 -9.47 15.61 -2.75
N ARG A 144 -8.54 15.84 -1.82
CA ARG A 144 -7.66 14.80 -1.29
C ARG A 144 -8.06 14.37 0.11
N VAL A 145 -8.10 13.06 0.31
CA VAL A 145 -8.35 12.41 1.60
C VAL A 145 -7.08 11.70 2.05
N TRP A 146 -6.57 12.06 3.22
CA TRP A 146 -5.51 11.36 3.93
C TRP A 146 -6.08 10.36 4.93
N PHE A 147 -5.43 9.22 5.08
CA PHE A 147 -5.77 8.23 6.09
C PHE A 147 -4.58 7.30 6.37
N MET A 148 -4.71 6.54 7.45
CA MET A 148 -3.73 5.55 7.87
C MET A 148 -4.27 4.14 7.65
N VAL A 149 -3.38 3.18 7.45
CA VAL A 149 -3.66 1.75 7.25
C VAL A 149 -2.71 0.95 8.12
N ARG A 150 -3.17 -0.20 8.63
CA ARG A 150 -2.36 -1.22 9.31
C ARG A 150 -2.93 -2.57 8.93
N ASN A 151 -2.50 -3.07 7.79
CA ASN A 151 -3.11 -4.27 7.24
C ASN A 151 -2.88 -5.49 8.12
N SER A 152 -3.87 -6.36 8.20
CA SER A 152 -3.76 -7.67 8.85
C SER A 152 -4.39 -8.76 7.99
N GLY A 153 -4.08 -10.02 8.27
CA GLY A 153 -4.72 -11.17 7.64
C GLY A 153 -3.89 -12.44 7.79
N THR A 154 -4.33 -13.53 7.17
CA THR A 154 -3.71 -14.85 7.24
C THR A 154 -3.55 -15.45 5.85
N PHE A 155 -2.32 -15.81 5.49
CA PHE A 155 -2.00 -16.41 4.19
C PHE A 155 -2.49 -17.87 4.12
N THR A 156 -3.76 -18.03 3.76
CA THR A 156 -4.49 -19.30 3.70
C THR A 156 -5.02 -19.62 2.29
N GLY A 157 -5.00 -18.64 1.40
CA GLY A 157 -5.46 -18.76 0.03
C GLY A 157 -4.34 -19.01 -0.98
N ARG A 158 -4.71 -19.10 -2.25
CA ARG A 158 -3.77 -19.36 -3.34
C ARG A 158 -2.77 -18.21 -3.47
N ALA A 159 -1.47 -18.51 -3.53
CA ALA A 159 -0.43 -17.51 -3.71
C ALA A 159 -0.64 -16.69 -5.00
N PHE A 160 -0.33 -15.41 -4.91
CA PHE A 160 -0.34 -14.44 -6.01
C PHE A 160 0.95 -14.48 -6.85
N LEU A 161 1.53 -15.67 -6.96
CA LEU A 161 2.76 -15.96 -7.69
C LEU A 161 2.43 -16.87 -8.88
N PRO A 162 3.29 -16.89 -9.92
CA PRO A 162 3.15 -17.87 -11.00
C PRO A 162 3.10 -19.30 -10.45
N ASP A 163 2.18 -20.11 -10.97
CA ASP A 163 1.99 -21.52 -10.57
C ASP A 163 3.28 -22.35 -10.64
N SER A 164 4.21 -21.96 -11.50
CA SER A 164 5.52 -22.60 -11.64
C SER A 164 6.39 -22.52 -10.39
N LEU A 165 6.13 -21.59 -9.47
CA LEU A 165 6.86 -21.48 -8.20
C LEU A 165 6.32 -22.41 -7.11
N ASN A 166 5.15 -23.04 -7.32
CA ASN A 166 4.50 -23.98 -6.39
C ASN A 166 4.56 -23.53 -4.92
N TYR A 167 4.25 -22.26 -4.69
CA TYR A 167 4.30 -21.65 -3.36
C TYR A 167 2.94 -21.79 -2.69
N GLU A 168 2.87 -22.69 -1.71
CA GLU A 168 1.63 -23.03 -1.01
C GLU A 168 1.33 -22.06 0.15
N ALA A 169 0.05 -21.93 0.47
CA ALA A 169 -0.39 -21.26 1.68
C ALA A 169 0.25 -21.91 2.92
N ASN A 170 0.84 -21.10 3.80
CA ASN A 170 1.56 -21.59 4.97
C ASN A 170 0.94 -21.13 6.31
N GLY A 171 -0.19 -20.44 6.27
CA GLY A 171 -0.88 -19.94 7.48
C GLY A 171 -0.17 -18.77 8.16
N ALA A 172 0.82 -18.14 7.51
CA ALA A 172 1.50 -16.98 8.07
C ALA A 172 0.51 -15.84 8.33
N MET A 173 0.57 -15.31 9.55
CA MET A 173 -0.20 -14.12 9.93
C MET A 173 0.55 -12.87 9.50
N ILE A 174 -0.21 -11.89 9.02
CA ILE A 174 0.28 -10.57 8.63
C ILE A 174 -0.15 -9.60 9.72
N ASP A 175 0.83 -8.89 10.26
CA ASP A 175 0.64 -7.76 11.16
C ASP A 175 1.41 -6.57 10.58
N GLY A 176 0.69 -5.69 9.89
CA GLY A 176 1.21 -4.54 9.19
C GLY A 176 1.88 -3.52 10.11
N CYS A 177 2.85 -2.79 9.55
CA CYS A 177 3.26 -1.53 10.14
C CYS A 177 2.19 -0.45 9.82
N PRO A 178 2.11 0.65 10.58
CA PRO A 178 1.32 1.81 10.18
C PRO A 178 1.84 2.41 8.88
N GLU A 179 0.94 2.61 7.93
CA GLU A 179 1.19 3.22 6.64
C GLU A 179 0.28 4.43 6.42
N THR A 180 0.80 5.46 5.78
CA THR A 180 0.02 6.64 5.35
C THR A 180 -0.40 6.47 3.90
N PHE A 181 -1.70 6.61 3.66
CA PHE A 181 -2.34 6.50 2.36
C PHE A 181 -3.04 7.82 2.04
N SER A 182 -3.24 8.07 0.74
CA SER A 182 -4.14 9.14 0.31
C SER A 182 -4.84 8.81 -1.00
N ILE A 183 -6.05 9.36 -1.14
CA ILE A 183 -6.83 9.33 -2.37
C ILE A 183 -7.13 10.77 -2.77
N THR A 184 -6.75 11.15 -3.99
CA THR A 184 -7.18 12.42 -4.60
C THR A 184 -8.27 12.11 -5.62
N PHE A 185 -9.38 12.85 -5.56
CA PHE A 185 -10.51 12.73 -6.48
C PHE A 185 -10.42 13.79 -7.60
N ASP A 186 -10.94 13.47 -8.79
CA ASP A 186 -11.21 14.46 -9.84
C ASP A 186 -12.57 15.15 -9.66
N ASP A 187 -12.91 16.06 -10.58
CA ASP A 187 -14.17 16.81 -10.56
C ASP A 187 -15.41 15.91 -10.73
N ASP A 188 -15.26 14.76 -11.38
CA ASP A 188 -16.29 13.71 -11.49
C ASP A 188 -16.34 12.81 -10.23
N GLN A 189 -15.57 13.14 -9.20
CA GLN A 189 -15.38 12.38 -7.98
C GLN A 189 -14.94 10.93 -8.20
N LYS A 190 -14.15 10.69 -9.24
CA LYS A 190 -13.40 9.46 -9.47
C LYS A 190 -12.00 9.60 -8.90
N MET A 191 -11.42 8.49 -8.48
CA MET A 191 -10.06 8.45 -7.96
C MET A 191 -9.07 8.83 -9.06
N LYS A 192 -8.44 9.99 -8.90
CA LYS A 192 -7.40 10.54 -9.78
C LYS A 192 -6.00 10.15 -9.32
N CYS A 193 -5.77 10.05 -8.01
CA CYS A 193 -4.50 9.58 -7.48
C CYS A 193 -4.72 8.66 -6.29
N LEU A 194 -3.94 7.57 -6.23
CA LEU A 194 -3.83 6.70 -5.06
C LEU A 194 -2.36 6.62 -4.65
N THR A 195 -2.04 7.10 -3.44
CA THR A 195 -0.71 6.94 -2.84
C THR A 195 -0.77 5.99 -1.66
N VAL A 196 0.12 4.99 -1.61
CA VAL A 196 0.10 3.92 -0.61
C VAL A 196 1.51 3.57 -0.17
N GLY A 197 1.69 2.77 0.87
CA GLY A 197 3.00 2.16 1.14
C GLY A 197 3.97 2.98 1.98
N TYR A 198 3.62 4.23 2.34
CA TYR A 198 4.51 5.11 3.09
C TYR A 198 4.46 4.77 4.58
N VAL A 199 5.46 4.04 5.05
CA VAL A 199 5.54 3.54 6.42
C VAL A 199 5.77 4.70 7.40
N ALA A 200 4.85 4.88 8.34
CA ALA A 200 4.94 5.89 9.39
C ALA A 200 5.69 5.38 10.63
N ASP A 201 5.62 4.08 10.92
CA ASP A 201 6.39 3.44 11.99
C ASP A 201 6.90 2.06 11.56
N ARG A 202 8.17 2.01 11.17
CA ARG A 202 8.82 0.80 10.64
C ARG A 202 9.13 -0.26 11.70
N PHE A 203 8.99 0.05 12.98
CA PHE A 203 9.34 -0.85 14.08
C PHE A 203 8.14 -1.65 14.60
N SER A 204 6.95 -1.38 14.06
CA SER A 204 5.72 -2.06 14.43
C SER A 204 5.37 -3.17 13.44
N GLY A 205 4.67 -4.20 13.92
CA GLY A 205 4.24 -5.34 13.12
C GLY A 205 5.35 -6.33 12.78
N ASN A 206 5.05 -7.28 11.89
CA ASN A 206 5.97 -8.35 11.47
C ASN A 206 6.46 -8.22 10.01
N THR A 207 6.12 -7.11 9.35
CA THR A 207 6.46 -6.82 7.94
C THR A 207 7.89 -6.33 7.72
N LYS A 208 8.73 -6.32 8.78
CA LYS A 208 10.11 -5.82 8.77
C LYS A 208 10.23 -4.35 8.33
N GLY A 209 9.22 -3.55 8.66
CA GLY A 209 9.18 -2.12 8.35
C GLY A 209 8.94 -1.81 6.88
N GLN A 210 8.30 -2.72 6.15
CA GLN A 210 7.89 -2.53 4.76
C GLN A 210 6.37 -2.47 4.65
N GLY A 211 5.87 -1.53 3.86
CA GLY A 211 4.44 -1.38 3.60
C GLY A 211 3.96 -2.14 2.36
N ALA A 212 2.66 -2.10 2.11
CA ALA A 212 1.99 -2.65 0.94
C ALA A 212 2.40 -4.12 0.66
N ALA A 213 2.50 -4.51 -0.62
CA ALA A 213 2.84 -5.87 -1.03
C ALA A 213 4.22 -6.33 -0.51
N ALA A 214 5.18 -5.42 -0.38
CA ALA A 214 6.53 -5.76 0.09
C ALA A 214 6.53 -6.25 1.55
N GLY A 215 5.73 -5.61 2.40
CA GLY A 215 5.49 -6.08 3.77
C GLY A 215 4.86 -7.47 3.84
N ILE A 216 3.85 -7.72 3.00
CA ILE A 216 3.17 -9.01 2.89
C ILE A 216 4.14 -10.10 2.48
N PHE A 217 4.96 -9.88 1.44
CA PHE A 217 5.97 -10.84 0.98
C PHE A 217 6.89 -11.26 2.14
N ASN A 218 7.40 -10.30 2.91
CA ASN A 218 8.25 -10.62 4.07
C ASN A 218 7.52 -11.42 5.14
N ALA A 219 6.27 -11.07 5.45
CA ALA A 219 5.49 -11.74 6.48
C ALA A 219 5.20 -13.20 6.13
N ILE A 220 4.94 -13.49 4.85
CA ILE A 220 4.66 -14.86 4.39
C ILE A 220 5.93 -15.68 4.15
N GLY A 221 7.12 -15.07 4.21
CA GLY A 221 8.40 -15.77 4.06
C GLY A 221 8.97 -15.75 2.65
N LEU A 222 8.48 -14.85 1.77
CA LEU A 222 9.05 -14.60 0.46
C LEU A 222 10.05 -13.44 0.55
N PRO A 223 11.33 -13.65 0.21
CA PRO A 223 12.32 -12.60 0.26
C PRO A 223 12.00 -11.52 -0.77
N PHE A 224 11.73 -10.30 -0.33
CA PHE A 224 11.67 -9.14 -1.22
C PHE A 224 13.08 -8.53 -1.36
N PRO A 225 13.57 -8.25 -2.57
CA PRO A 225 14.88 -7.64 -2.75
C PRO A 225 14.98 -6.29 -2.03
N LYS A 226 16.13 -6.00 -1.41
CA LYS A 226 16.36 -4.68 -0.82
C LYS A 226 16.35 -3.61 -1.91
N VAL A 227 15.84 -2.43 -1.57
CA VAL A 227 15.96 -1.26 -2.44
C VAL A 227 17.44 -0.98 -2.70
N GLY A 228 17.80 -0.93 -3.97
CA GLY A 228 19.19 -0.78 -4.40
C GLY A 228 19.35 -1.02 -5.91
N PRO A 229 20.59 -0.98 -6.42
CA PRO A 229 20.87 -1.09 -7.84
C PRO A 229 20.32 -2.36 -8.49
N LEU A 230 20.36 -3.49 -7.77
CA LEU A 230 19.85 -4.77 -8.26
C LEU A 230 18.32 -4.77 -8.44
N LEU A 231 17.57 -4.27 -7.46
CA LEU A 231 16.11 -4.15 -7.57
C LEU A 231 15.73 -3.16 -8.67
N ARG A 232 16.43 -2.01 -8.76
CA ARG A 232 16.23 -1.04 -9.85
C ARG A 232 16.41 -1.67 -11.22
N PHE A 233 17.50 -2.42 -11.39
CA PHE A 233 17.79 -3.13 -12.63
C PHE A 233 16.71 -4.18 -12.93
N ALA A 234 16.28 -4.97 -11.94
CA ALA A 234 15.22 -5.97 -12.12
C ALA A 234 13.88 -5.33 -12.51
N GLN A 235 13.50 -4.22 -11.87
CA GLN A 235 12.27 -3.48 -12.20
C GLN A 235 12.32 -2.90 -13.62
N TRP A 236 13.43 -2.26 -13.98
CA TRP A 236 13.65 -1.74 -15.33
C TRP A 236 13.65 -2.88 -16.37
N PHE A 237 14.37 -3.97 -16.13
CA PHE A 237 14.47 -5.09 -17.06
C PHE A 237 13.11 -5.80 -17.26
N GLY A 238 12.37 -6.06 -16.18
CA GLY A 238 11.04 -6.65 -16.26
C GLY A 238 10.01 -5.76 -16.96
N THR A 239 10.10 -4.44 -16.75
CA THR A 239 9.13 -3.46 -17.29
C THR A 239 9.45 -3.07 -18.75
N GLU A 240 10.71 -2.81 -19.08
CA GLU A 240 11.12 -2.22 -20.37
C GLU A 240 11.65 -3.24 -21.39
N VAL A 241 12.19 -4.38 -20.92
CA VAL A 241 12.91 -5.33 -21.80
C VAL A 241 12.11 -6.60 -22.04
N VAL A 242 11.51 -7.17 -20.98
CA VAL A 242 10.81 -8.46 -21.07
C VAL A 242 9.30 -8.31 -21.21
N ASP A 243 8.72 -7.15 -20.86
CA ASP A 243 7.27 -6.93 -20.75
C ASP A 243 6.58 -8.13 -20.07
N VAL A 244 6.98 -8.41 -18.82
CA VAL A 244 6.42 -9.52 -18.01
C VAL A 244 4.94 -9.32 -17.66
N GLY A 245 4.27 -8.33 -18.26
CA GLY A 245 2.86 -8.04 -18.10
C GLY A 245 2.48 -7.35 -16.78
N LEU A 246 3.40 -7.24 -15.82
CA LEU A 246 3.20 -6.60 -14.52
C LEU A 246 4.25 -5.49 -14.30
N PRO A 247 4.00 -4.30 -14.87
CA PRO A 247 4.96 -3.21 -14.82
C PRO A 247 5.17 -2.71 -13.38
N SER A 248 6.42 -2.42 -13.02
CA SER A 248 6.72 -1.74 -11.75
C SER A 248 6.49 -0.22 -11.83
N TYR A 249 6.34 0.31 -13.04
CA TYR A 249 5.97 1.69 -13.36
C TYR A 249 5.49 1.75 -14.83
N SER A 250 4.68 2.74 -15.19
CA SER A 250 4.22 2.95 -16.55
C SER A 250 5.29 3.69 -17.36
N ALA A 251 5.80 3.05 -18.41
CA ALA A 251 6.76 3.65 -19.34
C ALA A 251 6.11 4.65 -20.31
N LYS A 252 4.79 4.54 -20.51
CA LYS A 252 3.98 5.35 -21.45
C LYS A 252 2.66 5.73 -20.81
N ASP A 253 2.00 6.73 -21.41
CA ASP A 253 0.62 7.13 -21.08
C ASP A 253 0.44 7.52 -19.59
N VAL A 254 1.50 8.04 -18.96
CA VAL A 254 1.40 8.72 -17.66
C VAL A 254 0.77 10.10 -17.92
N PRO A 255 -0.33 10.47 -17.23
CA PRO A 255 -1.01 11.74 -17.44
C PRO A 255 -0.10 12.97 -17.22
N GLU A 256 -0.30 14.02 -18.02
CA GLU A 256 0.54 15.23 -18.00
C GLU A 256 0.56 15.97 -16.65
N TRP A 257 -0.50 15.83 -15.85
CA TRP A 257 -0.58 16.45 -14.53
C TRP A 257 0.41 15.83 -13.52
N TRP A 258 0.88 14.60 -13.77
CA TRP A 258 1.86 13.95 -12.91
C TRP A 258 3.28 14.40 -13.27
N THR A 259 3.88 15.21 -12.39
CA THR A 259 5.14 15.90 -12.68
C THR A 259 6.39 15.18 -12.15
N ASP A 260 6.23 14.21 -11.25
CA ASP A 260 7.36 13.46 -10.70
C ASP A 260 7.91 12.46 -11.73
N LYS A 261 9.17 12.67 -12.14
CA LYS A 261 9.87 11.84 -13.12
C LYS A 261 10.48 10.58 -12.51
N ASN A 262 10.45 10.42 -11.19
CA ASN A 262 10.99 9.25 -10.52
C ASN A 262 10.10 8.02 -10.74
N VAL A 263 10.69 6.95 -11.27
CA VAL A 263 10.01 5.67 -11.54
C VAL A 263 10.49 4.56 -10.60
N GLY A 264 9.62 3.58 -10.33
CA GLY A 264 9.90 2.45 -9.44
C GLY A 264 10.43 2.92 -8.09
N THR A 265 11.54 2.32 -7.64
CA THR A 265 12.27 2.71 -6.41
C THR A 265 12.98 4.06 -6.46
N GLY A 266 12.87 4.82 -7.55
CA GLY A 266 13.34 6.20 -7.60
C GLY A 266 12.59 7.14 -6.65
N GLY A 267 11.37 6.79 -6.27
CA GLY A 267 10.55 7.53 -5.27
C GLY A 267 10.68 6.98 -3.86
N TYR A 268 11.61 6.04 -3.63
CA TYR A 268 11.89 5.52 -2.30
C TYR A 268 12.78 6.52 -1.55
N LEU A 269 12.24 7.10 -0.47
CA LEU A 269 12.99 7.90 0.50
C LEU A 269 13.35 7.01 1.71
#